data_AF-A0A4R4NG13-F1
#
_entry.id   AF-A0A4R4NG13-F1
#
_cell.length_a   1.000
_cell.length_b   1.000
_cell.length_c   1.000
_cell.angle_alpha   90.00
_cell.angle_beta   90.00
_cell.angle_gamma   90.00
#
_symmetry.space_group_name_H-M   'P 1'
#
loop_
_entity.id
_entity.type
_entity.pdbx_description
1 polymer ?
#
loop_
_entity_poly.entity_id
_entity_poly.type
_entity_poly.pdbx_seq_one_letter_code
_entity_poly.pdbx_strand_id
1 'polypeptide(L)'
;MSLRGKALLSGLAAAVIAFGSGLITASPAQASEGCRVDYQISSQWQGGFTGAVSVTNLGSPVSSWTLEWSFTGGQTVSTAWSATVTQSGTRVTARNLDWNGSLATGGSASFGFNGSWNNSSNPVPATFTLNGVTCTGQSTPTDPPPTNPPPTSGWNPPANLVTPLNQVWQHQEETYNNGNLYAFRNYGWDQLFANGGYLNYCVRWDSSASVTAAQRDQIHAALARSYQKWFQGMYGHNAFPYSNVPIRVVAWAVRDRSQLQWTDNSVDIYVGDIGENAPQCAPPCGRFFNQNGQYPNCPGGVARHYDQSLWLTDGFGGGAGGDWGQRMGREYFMSNLNTENITILLHEMGHTFGLDDFYDWTPTGVSNFIMRAGSSSSITEFDTWMFRDWWRHLKSRYGY
;
A
#
# COMPACT_ATOMS: atom_id res chain seq x y z
N MET A 1 -8.62 -94.20 -27.95
CA MET A 1 -7.34 -94.63 -27.35
C MET A 1 -6.52 -93.38 -27.07
N SER A 2 -5.97 -93.31 -25.86
CA SER A 2 -5.48 -92.11 -25.18
C SER A 2 -4.24 -91.45 -25.81
N LEU A 3 -4.07 -90.14 -25.55
CA LEU A 3 -2.86 -89.47 -25.02
C LEU A 3 -2.53 -88.12 -25.71
N ARG A 4 -2.46 -87.08 -24.86
CA ARG A 4 -1.39 -86.04 -24.68
C ARG A 4 -0.70 -85.51 -25.96
N GLY A 5 -0.47 -84.23 -26.18
CA GLY A 5 -0.38 -83.07 -25.30
C GLY A 5 0.67 -82.11 -25.90
N LYS A 6 0.26 -80.84 -26.05
CA LYS A 6 1.02 -79.56 -26.03
C LYS A 6 2.23 -79.29 -26.94
N ALA A 7 2.17 -78.04 -27.46
CA ALA A 7 3.25 -77.03 -27.65
C ALA A 7 4.20 -77.23 -28.84
N LEU A 8 4.77 -76.22 -29.51
CA LEU A 8 4.63 -74.76 -29.70
C LEU A 8 5.74 -74.45 -30.74
N LEU A 9 5.53 -73.59 -31.75
CA LEU A 9 6.55 -72.85 -32.53
C LEU A 9 5.80 -71.87 -33.47
N SER A 10 5.77 -70.57 -33.18
CA SER A 10 6.66 -69.50 -33.71
C SER A 10 6.35 -69.07 -35.16
N GLY A 11 5.89 -67.83 -35.37
CA GLY A 11 5.75 -67.20 -36.69
C GLY A 11 5.31 -65.73 -36.63
N LEU A 12 6.02 -64.85 -37.35
CA LEU A 12 6.10 -63.39 -37.20
C LEU A 12 4.83 -62.59 -37.55
N ALA A 13 4.64 -61.44 -36.87
CA ALA A 13 3.96 -60.27 -37.42
C ALA A 13 4.66 -58.98 -36.95
N ALA A 14 5.07 -58.14 -37.90
CA ALA A 14 5.70 -56.85 -37.67
C ALA A 14 4.66 -55.80 -37.24
N ALA A 15 4.91 -55.10 -36.13
CA ALA A 15 4.15 -53.92 -35.71
C ALA A 15 5.10 -52.72 -35.65
N VAL A 16 4.84 -51.73 -36.49
CA VAL A 16 5.49 -50.42 -36.46
C VAL A 16 4.96 -49.68 -35.23
N ILE A 17 5.79 -49.54 -34.20
CA ILE A 17 5.52 -48.65 -33.06
C ILE A 17 6.24 -47.34 -33.36
N ALA A 18 5.45 -46.29 -33.61
CA ALA A 18 5.95 -44.93 -33.71
C ALA A 18 6.58 -44.52 -32.37
N PHE A 19 7.88 -44.23 -32.38
CA PHE A 19 8.59 -43.59 -31.28
C PHE A 19 8.11 -42.13 -31.16
N GLY A 20 7.04 -41.91 -30.42
CA GLY A 20 6.75 -40.60 -29.85
C GLY A 20 7.78 -40.30 -28.78
N SER A 21 8.85 -39.61 -29.13
CA SER A 21 9.80 -39.06 -28.17
C SER A 21 9.08 -37.97 -27.37
N GLY A 22 8.42 -38.36 -26.29
CA GLY A 22 7.93 -37.43 -25.28
C GLY A 22 9.14 -36.75 -24.66
N LEU A 23 9.45 -35.54 -25.09
CA LEU A 23 10.30 -34.63 -24.35
C LEU A 23 9.59 -34.38 -23.01
N ILE A 24 10.01 -35.10 -21.98
CA ILE A 24 9.74 -34.71 -20.60
C ILE A 24 10.53 -33.42 -20.42
N THR A 25 9.91 -32.28 -20.71
CA THR A 25 10.44 -31.00 -20.26
C THR A 25 10.38 -31.06 -18.75
N ALA A 26 11.52 -31.33 -18.11
CA ALA A 26 11.67 -31.05 -16.70
C ALA A 26 11.31 -29.57 -16.55
N SER A 27 10.17 -29.29 -15.93
CA SER A 27 9.86 -27.95 -15.46
C SER A 27 11.08 -27.48 -14.68
N PRO A 28 11.56 -26.24 -14.88
CA PRO A 28 12.59 -25.72 -13.99
C PRO A 28 12.05 -25.93 -12.57
N ALA A 29 12.80 -26.65 -11.74
CA ALA A 29 12.51 -26.68 -10.32
C ALA A 29 12.47 -25.21 -9.90
N GLN A 30 11.27 -24.69 -9.61
CA GLN A 30 11.13 -23.35 -9.07
C GLN A 30 11.93 -23.39 -7.78
N ALA A 31 13.12 -22.77 -7.79
CA ALA A 31 13.83 -22.50 -6.56
C ALA A 31 12.83 -21.75 -5.69
N SER A 32 12.40 -22.39 -4.60
CA SER A 32 11.47 -21.83 -3.63
C SER A 32 11.85 -20.37 -3.39
N GLU A 33 10.91 -19.44 -3.59
CA GLU A 33 11.10 -18.06 -3.15
C GLU A 33 11.48 -18.13 -1.66
N GLY A 34 12.72 -17.78 -1.31
CA GLY A 34 13.28 -18.20 -0.01
C GLY A 34 12.60 -17.50 1.16
N CYS A 35 12.63 -16.17 1.12
CA CYS A 35 12.08 -15.27 2.13
C CYS A 35 12.17 -13.83 1.65
N ARG A 36 11.45 -12.94 2.32
CA ARG A 36 11.64 -11.49 2.29
C ARG A 36 12.00 -11.02 3.70
N VAL A 37 12.99 -10.15 3.81
CA VAL A 37 13.43 -9.59 5.09
C VAL A 37 13.36 -8.08 5.04
N ASP A 38 12.62 -7.50 5.96
CA ASP A 38 12.67 -6.08 6.27
C ASP A 38 13.59 -5.88 7.46
N TYR A 39 14.73 -5.23 7.24
CA TYR A 39 15.66 -4.84 8.29
C TYR A 39 15.67 -3.32 8.38
N GLN A 40 15.47 -2.80 9.58
CA GLN A 40 15.46 -1.37 9.84
C GLN A 40 16.30 -1.04 11.07
N ILE A 41 17.03 0.06 11.00
CA ILE A 41 17.57 0.71 12.18
C ILE A 41 16.46 1.63 12.70
N SER A 42 15.72 1.18 13.72
CA SER A 42 14.56 1.92 14.25
C SER A 42 14.96 3.14 15.06
N SER A 43 16.15 3.13 15.67
CA SER A 43 16.76 4.30 16.30
C SER A 43 18.28 4.17 16.33
N GLN A 44 18.98 5.29 16.39
CA GLN A 44 20.45 5.35 16.47
C GLN A 44 20.88 6.51 17.36
N TRP A 45 21.91 6.29 18.17
CA TRP A 45 22.55 7.30 19.01
C TRP A 45 24.07 7.09 19.01
N GLN A 46 24.80 7.95 19.74
CA GLN A 46 26.25 7.84 19.84
C GLN A 46 26.64 6.50 20.49
N GLY A 47 27.30 5.64 19.71
CA GLY A 47 27.78 4.32 20.13
C GLY A 47 26.73 3.21 20.15
N GLY A 48 25.46 3.49 19.83
CA GLY A 48 24.39 2.48 19.86
C GLY A 48 23.28 2.68 18.85
N PHE A 49 22.51 1.62 18.60
CA PHE A 49 21.34 1.62 17.73
C PHE A 49 20.36 0.51 18.12
N THR A 50 19.11 0.64 17.71
CA THR A 50 18.10 -0.41 17.77
C THR A 50 17.82 -0.92 16.36
N GLY A 51 17.93 -2.23 16.15
CA GLY A 51 17.49 -2.93 14.94
C GLY A 51 16.10 -3.53 15.12
N ALA A 52 15.24 -3.37 14.12
CA ALA A 52 13.96 -4.04 13.99
C ALA A 52 13.97 -4.91 12.73
N VAL A 53 13.57 -6.16 12.85
CA VAL A 53 13.65 -7.14 11.77
C VAL A 53 12.31 -7.86 11.63
N SER A 54 11.78 -7.91 10.41
CA SER A 54 10.64 -8.75 10.03
C SER A 54 11.08 -9.71 8.95
N VAL A 55 10.78 -11.00 9.13
CA VAL A 55 11.02 -12.04 8.13
C VAL A 55 9.68 -12.60 7.67
N THR A 56 9.44 -12.59 6.37
CA THR A 56 8.30 -13.22 5.70
C THR A 56 8.76 -14.46 4.96
N ASN A 57 8.15 -15.61 5.27
CA ASN A 57 8.42 -16.86 4.54
C ASN A 57 7.68 -16.82 3.20
N LEU A 58 8.39 -16.86 2.08
CA LEU A 58 7.79 -16.94 0.74
C LEU A 58 7.80 -18.37 0.19
N GLY A 59 8.45 -19.30 0.90
CA GLY A 59 8.62 -20.68 0.51
C GLY A 59 7.60 -21.61 1.17
N SER A 60 7.93 -22.90 1.21
CA SER A 60 7.12 -23.88 1.93
C SER A 60 7.01 -23.54 3.42
N PRO A 61 5.88 -23.85 4.09
CA PRO A 61 5.72 -23.62 5.52
C PRO A 61 6.86 -24.22 6.36
N VAL A 62 7.30 -23.51 7.39
CA VAL A 62 8.34 -23.95 8.33
C VAL A 62 7.81 -23.94 9.76
N SER A 63 8.25 -24.90 10.59
CA SER A 63 7.86 -25.00 12.01
C SER A 63 8.80 -24.21 12.94
N SER A 64 9.96 -23.82 12.45
CA SER A 64 10.97 -23.03 13.14
C SER A 64 11.74 -22.18 12.13
N TRP A 65 12.25 -21.03 12.57
CA TRP A 65 13.06 -20.16 11.73
C TRP A 65 14.39 -19.79 12.40
N THR A 66 15.43 -19.77 11.59
CA THR A 66 16.75 -19.23 11.89
C THR A 66 17.11 -18.25 10.79
N LEU A 67 17.25 -16.97 11.16
CA LEU A 67 17.65 -15.90 10.25
C LEU A 67 19.11 -15.56 10.48
N GLU A 68 19.89 -15.48 9.40
CA GLU A 68 21.32 -15.14 9.49
C GLU A 68 21.70 -14.02 8.52
N TRP A 69 22.60 -13.15 8.99
CA TRP A 69 23.20 -12.07 8.19
C TRP A 69 24.62 -11.76 8.68
N SER A 70 25.32 -10.88 7.97
CA SER A 70 26.63 -10.36 8.38
C SER A 70 26.63 -8.84 8.45
N PHE A 71 27.20 -8.29 9.53
CA PHE A 71 27.49 -6.87 9.65
C PHE A 71 28.78 -6.51 8.92
N THR A 72 28.79 -5.36 8.24
CA THR A 72 29.94 -4.89 7.45
C THR A 72 30.61 -3.64 8.03
N GLY A 73 29.98 -2.97 8.99
CA GLY A 73 30.46 -1.74 9.63
C GLY A 73 31.06 -1.93 11.02
N GLY A 74 31.31 -3.18 11.45
CA GLY A 74 31.82 -3.49 12.79
C GLY A 74 30.75 -3.40 13.89
N GLN A 75 29.47 -3.51 13.54
CA GLN A 75 28.39 -3.50 14.52
C GLN A 75 28.39 -4.76 15.40
N THR A 76 27.96 -4.61 16.66
CA THR A 76 27.82 -5.73 17.61
C THR A 76 26.47 -5.71 18.32
N VAL A 77 25.75 -6.83 18.36
CA VAL A 77 24.49 -6.98 19.11
C VAL A 77 24.77 -7.03 20.61
N SER A 78 23.98 -6.31 21.41
CA SER A 78 24.11 -6.24 22.88
C SER A 78 22.93 -6.89 23.61
N THR A 79 21.69 -6.58 23.23
CA THR A 79 20.47 -7.20 23.79
C THR A 79 19.45 -7.46 22.70
N ALA A 80 18.58 -8.45 22.88
CA ALA A 80 17.53 -8.79 21.91
C ALA A 80 16.22 -9.20 22.58
N TRP A 81 15.12 -9.06 21.85
CA TRP A 81 13.77 -9.49 22.26
C TRP A 81 13.02 -10.14 21.11
N SER A 82 12.05 -10.99 21.45
CA SER A 82 11.24 -11.78 20.49
C SER A 82 12.05 -12.73 19.59
N ALA A 83 13.35 -12.90 19.85
CA ALA A 83 14.25 -13.88 19.25
C ALA A 83 15.46 -14.11 20.17
N THR A 84 16.08 -15.28 20.08
CA THR A 84 17.43 -15.50 20.63
C THR A 84 18.45 -15.11 19.57
N VAL A 85 19.21 -14.05 19.82
CA VAL A 85 20.21 -13.51 18.87
C VAL A 85 21.62 -13.75 19.42
N THR A 86 22.48 -14.30 18.57
CA THR A 86 23.90 -14.55 18.86
C THR A 86 24.77 -13.98 17.76
N GLN A 87 26.00 -13.59 18.09
CA GLN A 87 26.96 -13.05 17.13
C GLN A 87 28.34 -13.66 17.34
N SER A 88 28.99 -14.02 16.23
CA SER A 88 30.38 -14.47 16.19
C SER A 88 31.13 -13.73 15.09
N GLY A 89 32.07 -12.87 15.48
CA GLY A 89 32.69 -11.93 14.55
C GLY A 89 31.63 -11.03 13.90
N THR A 90 31.57 -11.01 12.58
CA THR A 90 30.57 -10.23 11.82
C THR A 90 29.24 -10.95 11.63
N ARG A 91 29.18 -12.27 11.84
CA ARG A 91 27.98 -13.08 11.55
C ARG A 91 27.01 -13.06 12.73
N VAL A 92 25.75 -12.76 12.43
CA VAL A 92 24.64 -12.75 13.40
C VAL A 92 23.66 -13.85 13.04
N THR A 93 23.20 -14.58 14.07
CA THR A 93 22.19 -15.64 13.96
C THR A 93 21.05 -15.34 14.95
N ALA A 94 19.85 -15.15 14.42
CA ALA A 94 18.61 -14.98 15.19
C ALA A 94 17.74 -16.23 15.06
N ARG A 95 17.27 -16.76 16.19
CA ARG A 95 16.39 -17.95 16.26
C ARG A 95 15.07 -17.59 16.92
N ASN A 96 13.99 -18.21 16.43
CA ASN A 96 12.67 -18.09 17.02
C ASN A 96 12.64 -18.53 18.49
N LEU A 97 11.68 -18.00 19.23
CA LEU A 97 11.24 -18.51 20.53
C LEU A 97 10.13 -19.56 20.32
N ASP A 98 9.75 -20.29 21.36
CA ASP A 98 8.78 -21.39 21.27
C ASP A 98 7.42 -20.95 20.70
N TRP A 99 7.03 -19.69 20.89
CA TRP A 99 5.71 -19.17 20.50
C TRP A 99 5.67 -18.54 19.10
N ASN A 100 6.81 -18.29 18.44
CA ASN A 100 6.85 -17.63 17.12
C ASN A 100 7.62 -18.41 16.04
N GLY A 101 7.84 -19.73 16.22
CA GLY A 101 8.59 -20.54 15.26
C GLY A 101 7.87 -20.87 13.96
N SER A 102 6.54 -21.04 14.01
CA SER A 102 5.77 -21.48 12.85
C SER A 102 5.50 -20.34 11.87
N LEU A 103 5.98 -20.46 10.63
CA LEU A 103 5.71 -19.53 9.54
C LEU A 103 5.12 -20.29 8.33
N ALA A 104 3.82 -20.08 8.07
CA ALA A 104 3.21 -20.51 6.82
C ALA A 104 3.80 -19.74 5.62
N THR A 105 3.51 -20.19 4.40
CA THR A 105 3.79 -19.39 3.19
C THR A 105 3.04 -18.06 3.28
N GLY A 106 3.74 -16.94 3.10
CA GLY A 106 3.27 -15.57 3.32
C GLY A 106 3.23 -15.14 4.80
N GLY A 107 3.49 -16.04 5.75
CA GLY A 107 3.52 -15.74 7.17
C GLY A 107 4.79 -14.98 7.58
N SER A 108 4.70 -14.14 8.62
CA SER A 108 5.81 -13.32 9.09
C SER A 108 6.07 -13.44 10.59
N ALA A 109 7.33 -13.25 11.00
CA ALA A 109 7.74 -13.05 12.38
C ALA A 109 8.61 -11.80 12.50
N SER A 110 8.46 -11.07 13.60
CA SER A 110 9.21 -9.84 13.88
C SER A 110 9.96 -9.94 15.21
N PHE A 111 11.18 -9.40 15.24
CA PHE A 111 12.01 -9.29 16.43
C PHE A 111 12.84 -8.00 16.42
N GLY A 112 13.46 -7.69 17.54
CA GLY A 112 14.33 -6.53 17.64
C GLY A 112 15.53 -6.76 18.53
N PHE A 113 16.52 -5.87 18.41
CA PHE A 113 17.73 -5.90 19.21
C PHE A 113 18.34 -4.52 19.36
N ASN A 114 19.10 -4.31 20.44
CA ASN A 114 20.04 -3.21 20.53
C ASN A 114 21.43 -3.68 20.13
N GLY A 115 22.19 -2.80 19.50
CA GLY A 115 23.59 -3.04 19.14
C GLY A 115 24.44 -1.78 19.28
N SER A 116 25.75 -1.95 19.22
CA SER A 116 26.72 -0.85 19.16
C SER A 116 27.35 -0.75 17.78
N TRP A 117 27.81 0.46 17.45
CA TRP A 117 28.47 0.80 16.17
C TRP A 117 29.56 1.85 16.41
N ASN A 118 30.38 2.10 15.40
CA ASN A 118 31.62 2.88 15.53
C ASN A 118 31.48 4.40 15.35
N ASN A 119 30.26 4.94 15.30
CA ASN A 119 29.95 6.35 15.01
C ASN A 119 30.40 6.87 13.63
N SER A 120 30.88 6.02 12.73
CA SER A 120 31.30 6.39 11.37
C SER A 120 30.37 5.85 10.30
N SER A 121 30.05 4.55 10.33
CA SER A 121 29.16 3.92 9.35
C SER A 121 28.34 2.80 9.99
N ASN A 122 27.02 2.84 9.80
CA ASN A 122 26.10 1.81 10.27
C ASN A 122 25.24 1.26 9.11
N PRO A 123 25.86 0.58 8.13
CA PRO A 123 25.14 0.07 6.97
C PRO A 123 24.20 -1.08 7.37
N VAL A 124 23.02 -1.10 6.76
CA VAL A 124 22.09 -2.22 6.86
C VAL A 124 22.61 -3.44 6.07
N PRO A 125 22.44 -4.68 6.56
CA PRO A 125 22.88 -5.87 5.83
C PRO A 125 22.08 -6.05 4.53
N ALA A 126 22.78 -6.42 3.45
CA ALA A 126 22.16 -6.59 2.13
C ALA A 126 21.76 -8.04 1.81
N THR A 127 22.22 -9.01 2.61
CA THR A 127 21.98 -10.43 2.35
C THR A 127 21.57 -11.14 3.63
N PHE A 128 20.47 -11.87 3.53
CA PHE A 128 19.90 -12.66 4.61
C PHE A 128 19.68 -14.10 4.14
N THR A 129 19.77 -15.05 5.07
CA THR A 129 19.36 -16.43 4.84
C THR A 129 18.34 -16.85 5.89
N LEU A 130 17.27 -17.51 5.46
CA LEU A 130 16.28 -18.16 6.32
C LEU A 130 16.49 -19.67 6.25
N ASN A 131 16.81 -20.30 7.37
CA ASN A 131 17.08 -21.74 7.46
C ASN A 131 18.13 -22.22 6.43
N GLY A 132 19.13 -21.38 6.14
CA GLY A 132 20.18 -21.66 5.17
C GLY A 132 19.84 -21.35 3.71
N VAL A 133 18.62 -20.90 3.40
CA VAL A 133 18.20 -20.48 2.06
C VAL A 133 18.28 -18.96 1.94
N THR A 134 18.95 -18.45 0.91
CA THR A 134 19.05 -17.00 0.67
C THR A 134 17.68 -16.38 0.42
N CYS A 135 17.40 -15.26 1.09
CA CYS A 135 16.20 -14.47 0.83
C CYS A 135 16.30 -13.77 -0.52
N THR A 136 15.40 -14.10 -1.44
CA THR A 136 15.33 -13.56 -2.81
C THR A 136 14.10 -12.69 -3.06
N GLY A 137 13.11 -12.70 -2.16
CA GLY A 137 12.06 -11.68 -2.16
C GLY A 137 12.71 -10.35 -1.79
N GLN A 138 12.45 -9.29 -2.56
CA GLN A 138 13.12 -7.99 -2.39
C GLN A 138 13.16 -7.58 -0.92
N SER A 139 14.32 -7.78 -0.29
CA SER A 139 14.66 -7.24 1.00
C SER A 139 14.87 -5.76 0.78
N THR A 140 13.99 -4.91 1.30
CA THR A 140 14.13 -3.46 1.19
C THR A 140 15.10 -3.04 2.30
N PRO A 141 16.36 -2.67 2.01
CA PRO A 141 17.20 -2.04 3.01
C PRO A 141 16.58 -0.65 3.22
N THR A 142 15.98 -0.42 4.38
CA THR A 142 15.47 0.92 4.73
C THR A 142 16.61 1.62 5.48
N ASP A 143 17.17 2.68 4.91
CA ASP A 143 18.24 3.48 5.54
C ASP A 143 17.80 4.00 6.93
N PRO A 144 18.75 4.22 7.86
CA PRO A 144 18.46 4.78 9.18
C PRO A 144 17.92 6.23 9.08
N PRO A 145 17.13 6.69 10.07
CA PRO A 145 16.85 8.10 10.25
C PRO A 145 18.16 8.89 10.45
N PRO A 146 18.34 10.07 9.82
CA PRO A 146 19.54 10.86 10.01
C PRO A 146 19.66 11.34 11.47
N THR A 147 20.83 11.13 12.10
CA THR A 147 21.17 11.51 13.48
C THR A 147 21.60 12.97 13.65
N ASN A 148 21.06 13.90 12.86
CA ASN A 148 20.92 15.25 13.38
C ASN A 148 19.64 15.27 14.23
N PRO A 149 19.54 16.09 15.30
CA PRO A 149 18.20 16.49 15.72
C PRO A 149 17.46 16.92 14.45
N PRO A 150 16.21 16.50 14.21
CA PRO A 150 15.48 16.98 13.05
C PRO A 150 15.71 18.49 13.02
N PRO A 151 16.06 19.10 11.88
CA PRO A 151 15.93 20.55 11.84
C PRO A 151 14.56 20.84 12.42
N THR A 152 14.50 21.81 13.32
CA THR A 152 13.29 22.16 14.08
C THR A 152 12.06 22.43 13.20
N SER A 153 12.18 22.31 11.89
CA SER A 153 11.11 21.94 10.99
C SER A 153 11.64 21.11 9.81
N GLY A 154 11.11 19.92 9.53
CA GLY A 154 11.28 19.28 8.21
C GLY A 154 10.60 20.05 7.07
N TRP A 155 10.03 21.21 7.39
CA TRP A 155 9.56 22.25 6.51
C TRP A 155 10.71 23.13 6.01
N ASN A 156 10.97 23.08 4.70
CA ASN A 156 11.94 23.95 4.02
C ASN A 156 11.56 24.09 2.53
N PRO A 157 10.43 24.77 2.22
CA PRO A 157 10.02 24.98 0.84
C PRO A 157 11.05 25.85 0.08
N PRO A 158 11.17 25.68 -1.25
CA PRO A 158 11.91 26.63 -2.10
C PRO A 158 11.46 28.06 -1.82
N ALA A 159 12.41 29.01 -1.83
CA ALA A 159 12.15 30.40 -1.43
C ALA A 159 11.02 31.06 -2.25
N ASN A 160 10.89 30.72 -3.54
CA ASN A 160 9.83 31.21 -4.41
C ASN A 160 8.44 30.61 -4.08
N LEU A 161 8.37 29.53 -3.31
CA LEU A 161 7.12 28.89 -2.90
C LEU A 161 6.66 29.32 -1.51
N VAL A 162 7.52 29.92 -0.68
CA VAL A 162 7.18 30.35 0.69
C VAL A 162 5.95 31.29 0.70
N THR A 163 6.00 32.37 -0.07
CA THR A 163 4.91 33.35 -0.15
C THR A 163 3.60 32.75 -0.65
N PRO A 164 3.54 32.05 -1.81
CA PRO A 164 2.30 31.47 -2.29
C PRO A 164 1.74 30.40 -1.36
N LEU A 165 2.57 29.58 -0.68
CA LEU A 165 2.09 28.60 0.32
C LEU A 165 1.41 29.30 1.50
N ASN A 166 2.01 30.36 2.05
CA ASN A 166 1.41 31.13 3.13
C ASN A 166 0.07 31.75 2.72
N GLN A 167 -0.05 32.24 1.47
CA GLN A 167 -1.30 32.80 0.97
C GLN A 167 -2.39 31.74 0.85
N VAL A 168 -2.04 30.53 0.38
CA VAL A 168 -2.99 29.40 0.33
C VAL A 168 -3.47 29.05 1.73
N TRP A 169 -2.57 28.92 2.71
CA TRP A 169 -2.97 28.60 4.08
C TRP A 169 -3.86 29.69 4.71
N GLN A 170 -3.50 30.96 4.53
CA GLN A 170 -4.32 32.08 5.00
C GLN A 170 -5.71 32.06 4.37
N HIS A 171 -5.80 31.80 3.06
CA HIS A 171 -7.08 31.67 2.37
C HIS A 171 -7.91 30.52 2.94
N GLN A 172 -7.29 29.36 3.21
CA GLN A 172 -7.95 28.23 3.85
C GLN A 172 -8.49 28.60 5.24
N GLU A 173 -7.70 29.31 6.05
CA GLU A 173 -8.15 29.79 7.35
C GLU A 173 -9.31 30.78 7.19
N GLU A 174 -9.22 31.77 6.33
CA GLU A 174 -10.30 32.73 6.12
C GLU A 174 -11.61 32.08 5.66
N THR A 175 -11.53 31.10 4.77
CA THR A 175 -12.70 30.41 4.21
C THR A 175 -13.34 29.42 5.20
N TYR A 176 -12.54 28.71 6.02
CA TYR A 176 -13.04 27.57 6.83
C TYR A 176 -12.83 27.69 8.35
N ASN A 177 -12.24 28.78 8.85
CA ASN A 177 -11.97 29.00 10.28
C ASN A 177 -13.19 29.53 11.06
N ASN A 178 -14.36 29.71 10.43
CA ASN A 178 -15.65 29.90 11.13
C ASN A 178 -16.17 28.61 11.82
N GLY A 179 -15.25 27.76 12.28
CA GLY A 179 -15.53 26.71 13.27
C GLY A 179 -15.16 25.27 12.89
N ASN A 180 -14.64 24.98 11.68
CA ASN A 180 -14.41 23.58 11.30
C ASN A 180 -13.01 23.22 10.82
N LEU A 181 -12.18 24.09 10.25
CA LEU A 181 -10.86 23.69 9.71
C LEU A 181 -10.02 22.83 10.70
N TYR A 182 -9.86 23.32 11.93
CA TYR A 182 -9.09 22.61 12.96
C TYR A 182 -9.92 21.59 13.76
N ALA A 183 -11.25 21.71 13.76
CA ALA A 183 -12.16 20.85 14.52
C ALA A 183 -12.64 19.63 13.72
N PHE A 184 -12.59 19.70 12.39
CA PHE A 184 -12.97 18.62 11.49
C PHE A 184 -12.04 17.43 11.68
N ARG A 185 -12.63 16.23 11.75
CA ARG A 185 -11.94 14.97 12.10
C ARG A 185 -12.10 13.89 11.03
N ASN A 186 -12.43 14.29 9.81
CA ASN A 186 -12.64 13.36 8.72
C ASN A 186 -11.81 13.65 7.46
N TYR A 187 -10.78 14.50 7.53
CA TYR A 187 -9.85 14.62 6.40
C TYR A 187 -9.24 13.26 6.08
N GLY A 188 -8.80 13.05 4.84
CA GLY A 188 -8.04 11.85 4.45
C GLY A 188 -6.83 11.60 5.35
N TRP A 189 -6.28 12.65 5.97
CA TRP A 189 -5.30 12.55 7.05
C TRP A 189 -5.85 11.79 8.26
N ASP A 190 -6.99 12.20 8.81
CA ASP A 190 -7.61 11.54 9.97
C ASP A 190 -7.95 10.08 9.68
N GLN A 191 -8.38 9.79 8.45
CA GLN A 191 -8.73 8.45 7.99
C GLN A 191 -7.49 7.56 7.88
N LEU A 192 -6.43 8.06 7.24
CA LEU A 192 -5.15 7.37 7.10
C LEU A 192 -4.57 6.98 8.45
N PHE A 193 -4.58 7.91 9.40
CA PHE A 193 -4.01 7.70 10.73
C PHE A 193 -4.88 6.82 11.62
N ALA A 194 -6.20 6.91 11.52
CA ALA A 194 -7.10 5.97 12.20
C ALA A 194 -6.86 4.51 11.78
N ASN A 195 -6.42 4.30 10.53
CA ASN A 195 -6.15 2.98 9.97
C ASN A 195 -4.71 2.51 10.13
N GLY A 196 -3.81 3.34 10.67
CA GLY A 196 -2.40 3.00 10.77
C GLY A 196 -1.70 2.90 9.41
N GLY A 197 -2.08 3.74 8.43
CA GLY A 197 -1.32 3.94 7.21
C GLY A 197 -1.91 3.35 5.93
N TYR A 198 -3.19 2.96 5.91
CA TYR A 198 -3.88 2.53 4.69
C TYR A 198 -5.24 3.23 4.53
N LEU A 199 -5.79 3.20 3.31
CA LEU A 199 -7.15 3.65 3.02
C LEU A 199 -7.95 2.53 2.32
N ASN A 200 -9.16 2.32 2.79
CA ASN A 200 -10.16 1.42 2.22
C ASN A 200 -11.14 2.21 1.35
N TYR A 201 -11.48 1.64 0.21
CA TYR A 201 -12.37 2.20 -0.80
C TYR A 201 -13.58 1.32 -1.00
N CYS A 202 -14.74 1.97 -1.20
CA CYS A 202 -15.85 1.34 -1.87
C CYS A 202 -16.08 1.95 -3.26
N VAL A 203 -16.20 1.12 -4.29
CA VAL A 203 -16.53 1.60 -5.65
C VAL A 203 -18.04 1.62 -5.82
N ARG A 204 -18.60 2.79 -6.14
CA ARG A 204 -20.00 2.99 -6.49
C ARG A 204 -20.11 3.08 -8.00
N TRP A 205 -20.55 1.97 -8.62
CA TRP A 205 -20.67 1.84 -10.05
C TRP A 205 -22.04 2.33 -10.54
N ASP A 206 -22.16 3.65 -10.70
CA ASP A 206 -23.39 4.31 -11.13
C ASP A 206 -23.49 4.39 -12.65
N SER A 207 -23.60 3.21 -13.26
CA SER A 207 -23.60 3.03 -14.70
C SER A 207 -24.58 1.95 -15.10
N SER A 208 -24.91 1.87 -16.38
CA SER A 208 -25.60 0.72 -16.98
C SER A 208 -24.63 -0.31 -17.58
N ALA A 209 -23.38 0.06 -17.80
CA ALA A 209 -22.37 -0.81 -18.40
C ALA A 209 -21.96 -1.94 -17.45
N SER A 210 -21.55 -3.07 -18.03
CA SER A 210 -20.91 -4.16 -17.28
C SER A 210 -19.43 -3.87 -16.98
N VAL A 211 -18.90 -4.54 -15.96
CA VAL A 211 -17.50 -4.49 -15.51
C VAL A 211 -16.96 -5.91 -15.40
N THR A 212 -15.86 -6.17 -16.09
CA THR A 212 -15.09 -7.43 -15.99
C THR A 212 -14.25 -7.49 -14.72
N ALA A 213 -13.84 -8.70 -14.29
CA ALA A 213 -12.86 -8.85 -13.22
C ALA A 213 -11.54 -8.10 -13.52
N ALA A 214 -11.09 -8.13 -14.78
CA ALA A 214 -9.88 -7.40 -15.20
C ALA A 214 -10.05 -5.88 -15.06
N GLN A 215 -11.21 -5.33 -15.45
CA GLN A 215 -11.50 -3.91 -15.27
C GLN A 215 -11.60 -3.53 -13.79
N ARG A 216 -12.20 -4.38 -12.95
CA ARG A 216 -12.22 -4.19 -11.48
C ARG A 216 -10.80 -4.03 -10.94
N ASP A 217 -9.90 -4.93 -11.32
CA ASP A 217 -8.51 -4.92 -10.86
C ASP A 217 -7.74 -3.71 -11.42
N GLN A 218 -8.02 -3.30 -12.67
CA GLN A 218 -7.46 -2.08 -13.26
C GLN A 218 -7.95 -0.80 -12.56
N ILE A 219 -9.21 -0.72 -12.15
CA ILE A 219 -9.77 0.40 -11.39
C ILE A 219 -9.06 0.51 -10.04
N HIS A 220 -8.85 -0.61 -9.35
CA HIS A 220 -8.06 -0.64 -8.11
C HIS A 220 -6.62 -0.19 -8.34
N ALA A 221 -5.94 -0.71 -9.37
CA ALA A 221 -4.58 -0.31 -9.70
C ALA A 221 -4.47 1.19 -10.05
N ALA A 222 -5.45 1.75 -10.76
CA ALA A 222 -5.52 3.17 -11.10
C ALA A 222 -5.69 4.06 -9.86
N LEU A 223 -6.57 3.68 -8.93
CA LEU A 223 -6.73 4.35 -7.64
C LEU A 223 -5.42 4.31 -6.83
N ALA A 224 -4.83 3.13 -6.68
CA ALA A 224 -3.59 2.95 -5.92
C ALA A 224 -2.45 3.80 -6.50
N ARG A 225 -2.26 3.75 -7.82
CA ARG A 225 -1.24 4.53 -8.52
C ARG A 225 -1.43 6.05 -8.35
N SER A 226 -2.69 6.51 -8.34
CA SER A 226 -3.00 7.94 -8.21
C SER A 226 -2.71 8.47 -6.81
N TYR A 227 -3.06 7.71 -5.76
CA TYR A 227 -2.67 8.05 -4.39
C TYR A 227 -1.16 8.04 -4.18
N GLN A 228 -0.46 7.10 -4.79
CA GLN A 228 1.00 7.02 -4.68
C GLN A 228 1.66 8.28 -5.22
N LYS A 229 1.10 8.94 -6.25
CA LYS A 229 1.63 10.22 -6.73
C LYS A 229 1.57 11.34 -5.68
N TRP A 230 0.49 11.41 -4.89
CA TRP A 230 0.41 12.34 -3.76
C TRP A 230 1.38 11.96 -2.63
N PHE A 231 1.36 10.70 -2.19
CA PHE A 231 2.12 10.28 -1.02
C PHE A 231 3.63 10.12 -1.26
N GLN A 232 4.09 9.92 -2.49
CA GLN A 232 5.52 9.97 -2.83
C GLN A 232 6.17 11.29 -2.39
N GLY A 233 5.42 12.40 -2.45
CA GLY A 233 5.86 13.70 -1.95
C GLY A 233 5.99 13.77 -0.43
N MET A 234 5.39 12.84 0.31
CA MET A 234 5.36 12.85 1.79
C MET A 234 6.36 11.90 2.44
N TYR A 235 6.78 10.84 1.76
CA TYR A 235 7.66 9.83 2.36
C TYR A 235 8.99 10.45 2.82
N GLY A 236 9.30 10.28 4.11
CA GLY A 236 10.46 10.87 4.77
C GLY A 236 10.36 12.39 5.05
N HIS A 237 9.26 13.04 4.67
CA HIS A 237 9.09 14.48 4.86
C HIS A 237 8.53 14.82 6.25
N ASN A 238 9.23 15.70 6.98
CA ASN A 238 8.72 16.36 8.20
C ASN A 238 8.03 15.42 9.22
N ALA A 239 8.68 14.30 9.52
CA ALA A 239 8.18 13.26 10.43
C ALA A 239 6.89 12.54 9.98
N PHE A 240 6.54 12.57 8.69
CA PHE A 240 5.50 11.72 8.15
C PHE A 240 5.89 10.23 8.33
N PRO A 241 5.08 9.41 9.02
CA PRO A 241 5.54 8.13 9.57
C PRO A 241 5.42 6.95 8.60
N TYR A 242 4.76 7.12 7.46
CA TYR A 242 4.53 6.06 6.50
C TYR A 242 5.52 6.15 5.34
N SER A 243 6.01 5.00 4.88
CA SER A 243 6.83 4.85 3.66
C SER A 243 6.03 4.26 2.49
N ASN A 244 4.80 3.85 2.75
CA ASN A 244 3.84 3.36 1.78
C ASN A 244 2.43 3.58 2.34
N VAL A 245 1.49 3.97 1.48
CA VAL A 245 0.05 4.04 1.82
C VAL A 245 -0.72 3.07 0.91
N PRO A 246 -1.04 1.86 1.39
CA PRO A 246 -1.84 0.92 0.62
C PRO A 246 -3.27 1.43 0.43
N ILE A 247 -3.75 1.31 -0.81
CA ILE A 247 -5.16 1.53 -1.15
C ILE A 247 -5.80 0.17 -1.35
N ARG A 248 -6.95 -0.07 -0.73
CA ARG A 248 -7.67 -1.35 -0.77
C ARG A 248 -9.09 -1.10 -1.24
N VAL A 249 -9.53 -1.72 -2.33
CA VAL A 249 -10.96 -1.75 -2.65
C VAL A 249 -11.58 -2.90 -1.87
N VAL A 250 -12.45 -2.58 -0.91
CA VAL A 250 -13.06 -3.58 -0.01
C VAL A 250 -14.50 -3.90 -0.40
N ALA A 251 -15.12 -3.06 -1.21
CA ALA A 251 -16.51 -3.22 -1.60
C ALA A 251 -16.86 -2.57 -2.95
N TRP A 252 -17.95 -3.04 -3.54
CA TRP A 252 -18.60 -2.48 -4.72
C TRP A 252 -20.11 -2.33 -4.50
N ALA A 253 -20.68 -1.24 -5.00
CA ALA A 253 -22.11 -1.03 -5.06
C ALA A 253 -22.58 -0.91 -6.53
N VAL A 254 -23.65 -1.62 -6.88
CA VAL A 254 -24.25 -1.65 -8.22
C VAL A 254 -25.77 -1.61 -8.14
N ARG A 255 -26.44 -1.23 -9.23
CA ARG A 255 -27.91 -1.33 -9.33
C ARG A 255 -28.34 -2.78 -9.54
N ASP A 256 -27.60 -3.50 -10.37
CA ASP A 256 -27.90 -4.87 -10.76
C ASP A 256 -26.64 -5.74 -10.67
N ARG A 257 -26.75 -6.93 -10.08
CA ARG A 257 -25.61 -7.85 -9.91
C ARG A 257 -25.01 -8.30 -11.25
N SER A 258 -25.83 -8.37 -12.30
CA SER A 258 -25.43 -8.75 -13.66
C SER A 258 -24.43 -7.77 -14.29
N GLN A 259 -24.31 -6.56 -13.74
CA GLN A 259 -23.29 -5.60 -14.16
C GLN A 259 -21.88 -6.09 -13.84
N LEU A 260 -21.70 -6.91 -12.80
CA LEU A 260 -20.39 -7.38 -12.38
C LEU A 260 -20.13 -8.78 -12.95
N GLN A 261 -19.20 -8.88 -13.91
CA GLN A 261 -18.85 -10.12 -14.61
C GLN A 261 -17.78 -10.92 -13.85
N TRP A 262 -17.93 -11.00 -12.53
CA TRP A 262 -17.15 -11.87 -11.64
C TRP A 262 -18.04 -12.35 -10.50
N THR A 263 -17.64 -13.43 -9.84
CA THR A 263 -18.40 -14.06 -8.74
C THR A 263 -17.53 -14.42 -7.53
N ASP A 264 -16.26 -14.00 -7.51
CA ASP A 264 -15.42 -14.19 -6.33
C ASP A 264 -15.87 -13.30 -5.15
N ASN A 265 -15.44 -13.66 -3.95
CA ASN A 265 -15.78 -13.00 -2.69
C ASN A 265 -14.63 -12.11 -2.18
N SER A 266 -13.80 -11.57 -3.08
CA SER A 266 -12.66 -10.73 -2.68
C SER A 266 -13.11 -9.41 -2.02
N VAL A 267 -14.30 -8.93 -2.38
CA VAL A 267 -14.90 -7.66 -1.94
C VAL A 267 -16.39 -7.85 -1.61
N ASP A 268 -16.95 -6.97 -0.76
CA ASP A 268 -18.38 -6.99 -0.45
C ASP A 268 -19.14 -6.40 -1.63
N ILE A 269 -20.30 -6.98 -1.96
CA ILE A 269 -21.14 -6.52 -3.07
C ILE A 269 -22.49 -6.06 -2.53
N TYR A 270 -22.77 -4.77 -2.72
CA TYR A 270 -24.05 -4.13 -2.40
C TYR A 270 -24.86 -3.98 -3.70
N VAL A 271 -26.08 -4.50 -3.72
CA VAL A 271 -26.91 -4.55 -4.93
C VAL A 271 -28.26 -3.89 -4.66
N GLY A 272 -28.61 -2.90 -5.47
CA GLY A 272 -29.91 -2.23 -5.39
C GLY A 272 -30.05 -1.22 -4.25
N ASP A 273 -29.04 -1.10 -3.38
CA ASP A 273 -28.97 -0.03 -2.38
C ASP A 273 -28.68 1.29 -3.09
N ILE A 274 -29.63 2.23 -3.07
CA ILE A 274 -29.51 3.53 -3.77
C ILE A 274 -29.53 4.68 -2.75
N GLY A 275 -28.52 5.54 -2.79
CA GLY A 275 -28.42 6.78 -2.02
C GLY A 275 -27.99 7.92 -2.94
N GLU A 276 -28.61 9.10 -2.82
CA GLU A 276 -28.35 10.25 -3.70
C GLU A 276 -28.49 9.91 -5.20
N ASN A 277 -29.45 9.05 -5.52
CA ASN A 277 -29.68 8.52 -6.86
C ASN A 277 -28.48 7.77 -7.48
N ALA A 278 -27.59 7.18 -6.68
CA ALA A 278 -26.51 6.31 -7.13
C ALA A 278 -26.40 5.04 -6.27
N PRO A 279 -25.86 3.92 -6.79
CA PRO A 279 -25.58 2.74 -5.98
C PRO A 279 -24.74 3.09 -4.77
N GLN A 280 -25.12 2.62 -3.59
CA GLN A 280 -24.60 3.03 -2.30
C GLN A 280 -24.02 1.83 -1.56
N CYS A 281 -22.78 1.95 -1.11
CA CYS A 281 -22.20 0.99 -0.18
C CYS A 281 -22.79 1.20 1.21
N ALA A 282 -22.88 0.15 2.04
CA ALA A 282 -23.52 0.22 3.34
C ALA A 282 -23.04 1.43 4.19
N PRO A 283 -23.89 2.44 4.47
CA PRO A 283 -23.51 3.59 5.28
C PRO A 283 -22.93 3.23 6.66
N PRO A 284 -23.38 2.17 7.37
CA PRO A 284 -22.75 1.72 8.62
C PRO A 284 -21.28 1.31 8.50
N CYS A 285 -20.77 1.05 7.30
CA CYS A 285 -19.36 0.75 7.03
C CYS A 285 -18.56 1.98 6.57
N GLY A 286 -19.21 3.09 6.21
CA GLY A 286 -18.55 4.25 5.65
C GLY A 286 -18.04 5.20 6.73
N ARG A 287 -16.78 5.61 6.63
CA ARG A 287 -16.14 6.57 7.53
C ARG A 287 -16.84 7.93 7.54
N PHE A 288 -17.33 8.39 6.39
CA PHE A 288 -18.13 9.61 6.28
C PHE A 288 -19.34 9.62 7.23
N PHE A 289 -20.01 8.48 7.39
CA PHE A 289 -21.17 8.31 8.27
C PHE A 289 -20.79 7.99 9.72
N ASN A 290 -19.55 7.56 9.96
CA ASN A 290 -19.04 7.10 11.27
C ASN A 290 -17.71 7.79 11.59
N GLN A 291 -17.74 9.12 11.73
CA GLN A 291 -16.53 9.93 11.92
C GLN A 291 -15.82 9.70 13.27
N ASN A 292 -16.46 9.01 14.21
CA ASN A 292 -15.82 8.52 15.44
C ASN A 292 -14.86 7.33 15.19
N GLY A 293 -14.77 6.83 13.96
CA GLY A 293 -13.92 5.70 13.57
C GLY A 293 -14.37 4.35 14.11
N GLN A 294 -15.63 4.23 14.54
CA GLN A 294 -16.20 2.99 15.05
C GLN A 294 -17.29 2.47 14.10
N TYR A 295 -17.29 1.17 13.84
CA TYR A 295 -18.19 0.54 12.85
C TYR A 295 -18.98 -0.63 13.44
N PRO A 296 -19.71 -0.45 14.56
CA PRO A 296 -20.37 -1.54 15.27
C PRO A 296 -21.44 -2.25 14.44
N ASN A 297 -21.98 -1.55 13.43
CA ASN A 297 -23.06 -2.02 12.58
C ASN A 297 -22.62 -2.33 11.14
N CYS A 298 -21.31 -2.36 10.86
CA CYS A 298 -20.82 -2.74 9.54
C CYS A 298 -21.00 -4.25 9.34
N PRO A 299 -21.78 -4.73 8.35
CA PRO A 299 -22.10 -6.16 8.21
C PRO A 299 -20.87 -7.06 8.04
N GLY A 300 -19.84 -6.58 7.34
CA GLY A 300 -18.56 -7.27 7.17
C GLY A 300 -17.57 -7.08 8.34
N GLY A 301 -17.99 -6.39 9.40
CA GLY A 301 -17.15 -6.01 10.54
C GLY A 301 -16.17 -4.88 10.21
N VAL A 302 -15.39 -4.48 11.23
CA VAL A 302 -14.44 -3.35 11.13
C VAL A 302 -13.43 -3.55 10.00
N ALA A 303 -13.00 -4.77 9.69
CA ALA A 303 -12.06 -5.02 8.59
C ALA A 303 -12.61 -4.67 7.20
N ARG A 304 -13.93 -4.51 7.06
CA ARG A 304 -14.65 -4.24 5.81
C ARG A 304 -15.24 -2.83 5.75
N HIS A 305 -14.89 -1.96 6.70
CA HIS A 305 -15.21 -0.54 6.61
C HIS A 305 -14.50 0.10 5.40
N TYR A 306 -15.05 1.20 4.88
CA TYR A 306 -14.42 2.01 3.84
C TYR A 306 -14.29 3.46 4.28
N ASP A 307 -13.18 4.08 3.91
CA ASP A 307 -12.84 5.46 4.22
C ASP A 307 -13.38 6.42 3.16
N GLN A 308 -13.25 5.99 1.92
CA GLN A 308 -13.53 6.76 0.73
C GLN A 308 -14.44 5.99 -0.23
N SER A 309 -15.19 6.71 -1.04
CA SER A 309 -16.00 6.13 -2.11
C SER A 309 -15.57 6.64 -3.47
N LEU A 310 -15.37 5.75 -4.44
CA LEU A 310 -15.14 6.13 -5.84
C LEU A 310 -16.46 5.97 -6.61
N TRP A 311 -17.06 7.07 -7.02
CA TRP A 311 -18.28 7.07 -7.80
C TRP A 311 -17.93 7.22 -9.28
N LEU A 312 -18.24 6.19 -10.04
CA LEU A 312 -18.09 6.18 -11.49
C LEU A 312 -19.48 6.31 -12.10
N THR A 313 -19.86 7.54 -12.45
CA THR A 313 -21.20 7.89 -12.91
C THR A 313 -21.24 8.07 -14.42
N ASP A 314 -22.17 7.40 -15.11
CA ASP A 314 -22.42 7.61 -16.54
C ASP A 314 -22.76 9.07 -16.85
N GLY A 315 -22.05 9.66 -17.81
CA GLY A 315 -22.36 11.01 -18.32
C GLY A 315 -22.08 12.16 -17.34
N PHE A 316 -21.45 11.90 -16.19
CA PHE A 316 -21.04 12.95 -15.27
C PHE A 316 -19.88 13.76 -15.85
N GLY A 317 -20.10 15.06 -16.06
CA GLY A 317 -19.08 16.00 -16.53
C GLY A 317 -18.24 16.54 -15.37
N GLY A 318 -16.91 16.50 -15.50
CA GLY A 318 -15.99 16.99 -14.48
C GLY A 318 -15.77 16.00 -13.33
N GLY A 319 -15.43 16.53 -12.16
CA GLY A 319 -15.21 15.79 -10.93
C GLY A 319 -15.81 16.50 -9.72
N ALA A 320 -15.98 15.76 -8.63
CA ALA A 320 -16.26 16.28 -7.31
C ALA A 320 -15.58 15.40 -6.27
N GLY A 321 -15.00 16.01 -5.25
CA GLY A 321 -14.17 15.32 -4.26
C GLY A 321 -14.31 15.92 -2.88
N GLY A 322 -13.96 15.12 -1.87
CA GLY A 322 -13.98 15.56 -0.48
C GLY A 322 -13.62 14.45 0.48
N ASP A 323 -14.02 14.63 1.73
CA ASP A 323 -13.77 13.68 2.83
C ASP A 323 -14.52 12.34 2.67
N TRP A 324 -15.51 12.27 1.79
CA TRP A 324 -16.32 11.08 1.50
C TRP A 324 -15.81 10.25 0.32
N GLY A 325 -14.93 10.79 -0.53
CA GLY A 325 -14.57 10.16 -1.79
C GLY A 325 -14.36 11.09 -2.97
N GLN A 326 -14.45 10.50 -4.16
CA GLN A 326 -14.39 11.19 -5.45
C GLN A 326 -15.53 10.68 -6.34
N ARG A 327 -16.13 11.58 -7.11
CA ARG A 327 -17.09 11.30 -8.17
C ARG A 327 -16.59 11.88 -9.47
N MET A 328 -16.71 11.11 -10.55
CA MET A 328 -16.41 11.58 -11.89
C MET A 328 -17.13 10.75 -12.96
N GLY A 329 -17.05 11.22 -14.20
CA GLY A 329 -17.54 10.50 -15.36
C GLY A 329 -16.89 9.12 -15.48
N ARG A 330 -17.71 8.06 -15.51
CA ARG A 330 -17.22 6.70 -15.72
C ARG A 330 -16.45 6.61 -17.04
N GLU A 331 -16.97 7.18 -18.13
CA GLU A 331 -16.33 7.15 -19.44
C GLU A 331 -14.93 7.77 -19.40
N TYR A 332 -14.80 8.90 -18.71
CA TYR A 332 -13.53 9.58 -18.51
C TYR A 332 -12.56 8.69 -17.71
N PHE A 333 -12.98 8.17 -16.55
CA PHE A 333 -12.10 7.34 -15.74
C PHE A 333 -11.66 6.08 -16.49
N MET A 334 -12.61 5.39 -17.12
CA MET A 334 -12.36 4.13 -17.83
C MET A 334 -11.45 4.30 -19.05
N SER A 335 -11.57 5.42 -19.78
CA SER A 335 -10.66 5.74 -20.89
C SER A 335 -9.23 6.10 -20.43
N ASN A 336 -9.06 6.44 -19.15
CA ASN A 336 -7.77 6.84 -18.56
C ASN A 336 -7.17 5.79 -17.60
N LEU A 337 -7.73 4.58 -17.49
CA LEU A 337 -7.26 3.55 -16.54
C LEU A 337 -5.75 3.27 -16.57
N ASN A 338 -5.18 3.32 -17.77
CA ASN A 338 -3.79 2.98 -18.02
C ASN A 338 -2.91 4.21 -18.26
N THR A 339 -3.47 5.42 -18.17
CA THR A 339 -2.66 6.64 -18.28
C THR A 339 -1.88 6.85 -16.99
N GLU A 340 -0.77 7.57 -17.13
CA GLU A 340 0.05 7.90 -15.97
C GLU A 340 -0.74 8.76 -14.98
N ASN A 341 -1.42 9.79 -15.49
CA ASN A 341 -2.18 10.76 -14.71
C ASN A 341 -3.67 10.72 -15.11
N ILE A 342 -4.54 10.38 -14.17
CA ILE A 342 -5.98 10.58 -14.29
C ILE A 342 -6.27 11.95 -13.67
N THR A 343 -6.17 13.00 -14.47
CA THR A 343 -6.12 14.40 -13.98
C THR A 343 -7.26 14.77 -13.05
N ILE A 344 -8.52 14.44 -13.40
CA ILE A 344 -9.67 14.75 -12.55
C ILE A 344 -9.54 14.01 -11.21
N LEU A 345 -9.23 12.72 -11.22
CA LEU A 345 -9.05 11.94 -10.00
C LEU A 345 -7.96 12.52 -9.09
N LEU A 346 -6.81 12.91 -9.67
CA LEU A 346 -5.72 13.49 -8.90
C LEU A 346 -6.12 14.83 -8.26
N HIS A 347 -6.90 15.67 -8.97
CA HIS A 347 -7.47 16.90 -8.43
C HIS A 347 -8.46 16.61 -7.29
N GLU A 348 -9.45 15.75 -7.51
CA GLU A 348 -10.47 15.42 -6.49
C GLU A 348 -9.88 14.77 -5.23
N MET A 349 -8.78 14.01 -5.39
CA MET A 349 -8.03 13.46 -4.25
C MET A 349 -7.40 14.57 -3.39
N GLY A 350 -7.05 15.73 -3.94
CA GLY A 350 -6.54 16.86 -3.17
C GLY A 350 -7.55 17.33 -2.13
N HIS A 351 -8.83 17.46 -2.51
CA HIS A 351 -9.92 17.85 -1.60
C HIS A 351 -10.12 16.86 -0.46
N THR A 352 -9.90 15.56 -0.69
CA THR A 352 -9.90 14.55 0.38
C THR A 352 -8.95 14.93 1.52
N PHE A 353 -7.82 15.57 1.21
CA PHE A 353 -6.82 15.99 2.20
C PHE A 353 -6.88 17.46 2.57
N GLY A 354 -7.97 18.14 2.19
CA GLY A 354 -8.24 19.52 2.54
C GLY A 354 -7.71 20.55 1.55
N LEU A 355 -7.06 20.17 0.45
CA LEU A 355 -6.60 21.17 -0.52
C LEU A 355 -7.80 21.90 -1.14
N ASP A 356 -7.70 23.23 -1.24
CA ASP A 356 -8.73 24.07 -1.84
C ASP A 356 -8.81 23.94 -3.36
N ASP A 357 -9.95 24.36 -3.91
CA ASP A 357 -10.10 24.64 -5.34
C ASP A 357 -9.79 26.11 -5.62
N PHE A 358 -9.30 26.41 -6.83
CA PHE A 358 -8.75 27.72 -7.19
C PHE A 358 -9.45 28.32 -8.42
N TYR A 359 -10.76 28.58 -8.31
CA TYR A 359 -11.57 29.15 -9.40
C TYR A 359 -11.53 30.68 -9.47
N ASP A 360 -11.52 31.35 -8.33
CA ASP A 360 -11.74 32.79 -8.17
C ASP A 360 -10.47 33.55 -7.75
N TRP A 361 -9.46 32.83 -7.26
CA TRP A 361 -8.18 33.40 -6.86
C TRP A 361 -7.02 32.43 -7.12
N THR A 362 -5.81 32.99 -7.27
CA THR A 362 -4.57 32.21 -7.39
C THR A 362 -3.44 32.84 -6.58
N PRO A 363 -2.57 32.02 -5.97
CA PRO A 363 -1.45 32.53 -5.18
C PRO A 363 -0.40 33.21 -6.06
N THR A 364 0.35 34.12 -5.45
CA THR A 364 1.30 34.99 -6.16
C THR A 364 2.45 34.18 -6.76
N GLY A 365 2.70 34.38 -8.06
CA GLY A 365 3.86 33.78 -8.74
C GLY A 365 3.72 32.31 -9.11
N VAL A 366 2.54 31.70 -8.87
CA VAL A 366 2.27 30.30 -9.25
C VAL A 366 0.93 30.21 -9.97
N SER A 367 0.94 29.72 -11.20
CA SER A 367 -0.26 29.66 -12.06
C SER A 367 -0.55 28.27 -12.64
N ASN A 368 0.36 27.31 -12.45
CA ASN A 368 0.27 25.97 -13.03
C ASN A 368 0.44 24.92 -11.93
N PHE A 369 -0.67 24.32 -11.50
CA PHE A 369 -0.74 23.31 -10.45
C PHE A 369 -2.10 22.61 -10.49
N ILE A 370 -2.17 21.34 -10.09
CA ILE A 370 -3.33 20.49 -10.34
C ILE A 370 -4.59 20.98 -9.61
N MET A 371 -4.44 21.54 -8.41
CA MET A 371 -5.57 22.08 -7.64
C MET A 371 -6.20 23.32 -8.28
N ARG A 372 -5.54 23.95 -9.26
CA ARG A 372 -6.18 24.90 -10.16
C ARG A 372 -6.66 24.15 -11.39
N ALA A 373 -7.92 23.76 -11.37
CA ALA A 373 -8.54 22.91 -12.40
C ALA A 373 -8.22 23.40 -13.83
N GLY A 374 -7.75 22.47 -14.66
CA GLY A 374 -7.40 22.73 -16.06
C GLY A 374 -6.04 23.42 -16.28
N SER A 375 -5.33 23.85 -15.24
CA SER A 375 -4.01 24.48 -15.41
C SER A 375 -2.88 23.46 -15.60
N SER A 376 -2.92 22.33 -14.89
CA SER A 376 -1.97 21.21 -14.99
C SER A 376 -2.69 19.88 -15.20
N SER A 377 -2.07 18.96 -15.93
CA SER A 377 -2.55 17.58 -16.10
C SER A 377 -2.00 16.59 -15.06
N SER A 378 -1.08 17.03 -14.20
CA SER A 378 -0.37 16.21 -13.21
C SER A 378 -0.07 16.98 -11.93
N ILE A 379 0.22 16.26 -10.83
CA ILE A 379 0.66 16.86 -9.56
C ILE A 379 2.00 17.56 -9.78
N THR A 380 2.06 18.85 -9.47
CA THR A 380 3.26 19.68 -9.61
C THR A 380 4.04 19.76 -8.30
N GLU A 381 5.20 20.43 -8.35
CA GLU A 381 5.97 20.76 -7.15
C GLU A 381 5.14 21.59 -6.17
N PHE A 382 4.37 22.57 -6.66
CA PHE A 382 3.57 23.43 -5.79
C PHE A 382 2.45 22.64 -5.10
N ASP A 383 1.77 21.74 -5.82
CA ASP A 383 0.77 20.83 -5.22
C ASP A 383 1.38 19.97 -4.12
N THR A 384 2.57 19.42 -4.37
CA THR A 384 3.30 18.63 -3.38
C THR A 384 3.62 19.46 -2.13
N TRP A 385 4.02 20.72 -2.29
CA TRP A 385 4.29 21.59 -1.15
C TRP A 385 3.02 22.05 -0.42
N MET A 386 1.90 22.27 -1.11
CA MET A 386 0.60 22.52 -0.45
C MET A 386 0.19 21.31 0.40
N PHE A 387 0.37 20.10 -0.13
CA PHE A 387 0.10 18.85 0.59
C PHE A 387 0.98 18.69 1.83
N ARG A 388 2.26 19.02 1.72
CA ARG A 388 3.20 19.07 2.86
C ARG A 388 2.84 20.14 3.88
N ASP A 389 2.28 21.26 3.43
CA ASP A 389 1.89 22.36 4.31
C ASP A 389 0.71 21.99 5.21
N TRP A 390 -0.28 21.31 4.63
CA TRP A 390 -1.36 20.69 5.38
C TRP A 390 -0.83 19.72 6.45
N TRP A 391 0.14 18.87 6.09
CA TRP A 391 0.81 18.03 7.08
C TRP A 391 1.50 18.83 8.17
N ARG A 392 2.25 19.89 7.82
CA ARG A 392 2.91 20.76 8.81
C ARG A 392 1.92 21.33 9.83
N HIS A 393 0.73 21.73 9.40
CA HIS A 393 -0.29 22.31 10.26
C HIS A 393 -1.08 21.27 11.07
N LEU A 394 -1.25 20.05 10.56
CA LEU A 394 -2.06 19.03 11.22
C LEU A 394 -1.27 17.97 11.98
N LYS A 395 0.03 17.78 11.73
CA LYS A 395 0.79 16.63 12.23
C LYS A 395 0.77 16.43 13.75
N SER A 396 0.70 17.53 14.51
CA SER A 396 0.64 17.50 15.98
C SER A 396 -0.63 16.80 16.48
N ARG A 397 -1.72 16.83 15.71
CA ARG A 397 -2.95 16.07 15.97
C ARG A 397 -2.69 14.57 16.09
N TYR A 398 -1.69 14.07 15.37
CA TYR A 398 -1.36 12.65 15.31
C TYR A 398 -0.11 12.30 16.15
N GLY A 399 0.43 13.25 16.91
CA GLY A 399 1.58 13.06 17.79
C GLY A 399 2.96 13.28 17.14
N TYR A 400 3.06 14.08 16.07
CA TYR A 400 4.30 14.33 15.30
C TYR A 400 4.68 15.81 15.15
#